data_AF-A0A821HDQ2-F1
#
_entry.id   AF-A0A821HDQ2-F1
#
_cell.length_a   1.000
_cell.length_b   1.000
_cell.length_c   1.000
_cell.angle_alpha   90.00
_cell.angle_beta   90.00
_cell.angle_gamma   90.00
#
_symmetry.space_group_name_H-M   'P 1'
#
loop_
_entity.id
_entity.type
_entity.pdbx_description
1 polymer ?
#
loop_
_entity_poly.entity_id
_entity_poly.type
_entity_poly.pdbx_seq_one_letter_code
_entity_poly.pdbx_strand_id
1 'polypeptide(L)'
;MGLAQHHDAVSGTSKQHVANDYAQRLSDSIDRAIEVINDAYGKLLSKENRTTPIPNQFLCHHSNISACLPIEEQKQYLMIPDTTKNIPGRMSSAQNQYLFPTSLPTLSYSTYYFEEKVDTKKIEHKKVITTTNEACILQNEFLRVEFNNQGYLKHIINLEKNLRVSFTEQGLYWYASYSHANSTPFSPASGAYIFRPLFPEALPVSVARRINCTKTDTVQSALIIFNEWTSQEFNLYRNTSAIEIEWIVGPIPIDDNIGKEIIIRYNTDINSEKKYYTDGNECQVLERIRDYRPTWHYIPDDPISSNYYPINSRIWIRDQDRQLTI
;
A
#
# COMPACT_ATOMS: atom_id res chain seq x y z
N MET A 1 -7.82 -19.91 -8.06
CA MET A 1 -6.77 -19.74 -7.02
C MET A 1 -5.66 -20.79 -7.08
N GLY A 2 -5.94 -22.10 -7.01
CA GLY A 2 -4.88 -23.13 -6.90
C GLY A 2 -3.77 -23.04 -7.98
N LEU A 3 -4.15 -22.85 -9.24
CA LEU A 3 -3.18 -22.67 -10.34
C LEU A 3 -2.28 -21.44 -10.17
N ALA A 4 -2.79 -20.35 -9.59
CA ALA A 4 -2.01 -19.13 -9.35
C ALA A 4 -0.96 -19.30 -8.25
N GLN A 5 -1.02 -20.38 -7.46
CA GLN A 5 -0.01 -20.74 -6.46
C GLN A 5 1.18 -21.51 -7.08
N HIS A 6 1.17 -21.76 -8.39
CA HIS A 6 2.31 -22.31 -9.10
C HIS A 6 3.54 -21.41 -8.90
N HIS A 7 4.73 -22.02 -8.80
CA HIS A 7 5.99 -21.32 -8.55
C HIS A 7 6.48 -20.45 -9.72
N ASP A 8 5.79 -20.47 -10.87
CA ASP A 8 5.96 -19.51 -11.98
C ASP A 8 4.76 -18.56 -12.17
N ALA A 9 3.76 -18.64 -11.30
CA ALA A 9 2.59 -17.77 -11.32
C ALA A 9 2.77 -16.62 -10.31
N VAL A 10 2.49 -16.86 -9.03
CA VAL A 10 2.58 -15.84 -7.96
C VAL A 10 3.99 -15.27 -7.79
N SER A 11 5.03 -16.00 -8.18
CA SER A 11 6.42 -15.53 -8.18
C SER A 11 6.71 -14.45 -9.23
N GLY A 12 5.84 -14.30 -10.25
CA GLY A 12 6.05 -13.35 -11.35
C GLY A 12 7.08 -13.80 -12.38
N THR A 13 7.40 -15.10 -12.47
CA THR A 13 8.52 -15.60 -13.28
C THR A 13 8.13 -16.28 -14.60
N SER A 14 6.85 -16.26 -14.96
CA SER A 14 6.37 -16.73 -16.26
C SER A 14 6.48 -15.67 -17.37
N LYS A 15 6.30 -16.09 -18.63
CA LYS A 15 6.23 -15.15 -19.76
C LYS A 15 4.98 -14.29 -19.66
N GLN A 16 5.02 -13.07 -20.20
CA GLN A 16 3.91 -12.11 -20.12
C GLN A 16 2.55 -12.67 -20.57
N HIS A 17 2.49 -13.43 -21.67
CA HIS A 17 1.21 -14.01 -22.13
C HIS A 17 0.66 -15.08 -21.17
N VAL A 18 1.52 -15.79 -20.44
CA VAL A 18 1.13 -16.76 -19.41
C VAL A 18 0.65 -16.02 -18.16
N ALA A 19 1.35 -14.95 -17.76
CA ALA A 19 0.90 -14.07 -16.68
C ALA A 19 -0.49 -13.47 -16.98
N ASN A 20 -0.74 -13.06 -18.23
CA ASN A 20 -2.05 -12.57 -18.67
C ASN A 20 -3.12 -13.67 -18.59
N ASP A 21 -2.82 -14.92 -18.97
CA ASP A 21 -3.74 -16.06 -18.82
C ASP A 21 -4.06 -16.35 -17.33
N TYR A 22 -3.07 -16.28 -16.43
CA TYR A 22 -3.33 -16.38 -14.99
C TYR A 22 -4.26 -15.27 -14.48
N ALA A 23 -4.03 -14.02 -14.89
CA ALA A 23 -4.87 -12.89 -14.52
C ALA A 23 -6.31 -13.06 -15.04
N GLN A 24 -6.48 -13.48 -16.30
CA GLN A 24 -7.78 -13.77 -16.88
C GLN A 24 -8.54 -14.85 -16.09
N ARG A 25 -7.87 -15.98 -15.80
CA ARG A 25 -8.49 -17.08 -15.04
C ARG A 25 -8.89 -16.66 -13.62
N LEU A 26 -8.10 -15.80 -12.98
CA LEU A 26 -8.44 -15.24 -11.68
C LEU A 26 -9.66 -14.32 -11.78
N SER A 27 -9.73 -13.45 -12.79
CA SER A 27 -10.89 -12.60 -13.06
C SER A 27 -12.17 -13.43 -13.25
N ASP A 28 -12.14 -14.43 -14.15
CA ASP A 28 -13.29 -15.33 -14.38
C ASP A 28 -13.69 -16.09 -13.11
N SER A 29 -12.73 -16.37 -12.21
CA SER A 29 -13.00 -17.04 -10.93
C SER A 29 -13.67 -16.09 -9.92
N ILE A 30 -13.30 -14.81 -9.92
CA ILE A 30 -13.92 -13.78 -9.09
C ILE A 30 -15.39 -13.60 -9.51
N ASP A 31 -15.66 -13.52 -10.82
CA ASP A 31 -17.03 -13.39 -11.34
C ASP A 31 -17.91 -14.57 -10.90
N ARG A 32 -17.40 -15.81 -11.01
CA ARG A 32 -18.10 -17.00 -10.50
C ARG A 32 -18.28 -16.99 -8.98
N ALA A 33 -17.33 -16.45 -8.23
CA ALA A 33 -17.47 -16.33 -6.78
C ALA A 33 -18.58 -15.32 -6.41
N ILE A 34 -18.73 -14.26 -7.18
CA ILE A 34 -19.81 -13.27 -7.00
C ILE A 34 -21.19 -13.88 -7.24
N GLU A 35 -21.32 -14.81 -8.20
CA GLU A 35 -22.57 -15.57 -8.38
C GLU A 35 -22.95 -16.35 -7.12
N VAL A 36 -21.99 -17.02 -6.49
CA VAL A 36 -22.19 -17.77 -5.23
C VAL A 36 -22.55 -16.82 -4.08
N ILE A 37 -21.86 -15.68 -3.98
CA ILE A 37 -22.17 -14.65 -2.99
C ILE A 37 -23.61 -14.15 -3.17
N ASN A 38 -24.04 -13.90 -4.41
CA ASN A 38 -25.39 -13.44 -4.71
C ASN A 38 -26.47 -14.47 -4.35
N ASP A 39 -26.24 -15.75 -4.63
CA ASP A 39 -27.14 -16.83 -4.19
C ASP A 39 -27.25 -16.88 -2.66
N ALA A 40 -26.13 -16.75 -1.95
CA ALA A 40 -26.12 -16.72 -0.48
C ALA A 40 -26.87 -15.50 0.08
N TYR A 41 -26.62 -14.29 -0.44
CA TYR A 41 -27.35 -13.08 -0.06
C TYR A 41 -28.84 -13.19 -0.36
N GLY A 42 -29.21 -13.78 -1.50
CA GLY A 42 -30.60 -14.05 -1.87
C GLY A 42 -31.32 -14.89 -0.80
N LYS A 43 -30.66 -15.94 -0.30
CA LYS A 43 -31.19 -16.79 0.78
C LYS A 43 -31.24 -16.07 2.12
N LEU A 44 -30.15 -15.39 2.50
CA LEU A 44 -30.03 -14.70 3.80
C LEU A 44 -30.97 -13.51 3.96
N LEU A 45 -31.22 -12.76 2.88
CA LEU A 45 -32.07 -11.57 2.89
C LEU A 45 -33.53 -11.87 2.48
N SER A 46 -33.83 -13.14 2.17
CA SER A 46 -35.22 -13.55 1.91
C SER A 46 -36.02 -13.46 3.20
N LYS A 47 -37.18 -12.79 3.15
CA LYS A 47 -38.16 -12.76 4.24
C LYS A 47 -39.40 -13.51 3.76
N GLU A 48 -40.06 -14.23 4.68
CA GLU A 48 -41.38 -14.81 4.41
C GLU A 48 -42.32 -13.69 3.92
N ASN A 49 -42.97 -13.91 2.77
CA ASN A 49 -43.86 -12.98 2.05
C ASN A 49 -43.22 -11.86 1.21
N ARG A 50 -41.94 -11.93 0.85
CA ARG A 50 -41.35 -11.00 -0.12
C ARG A 50 -41.73 -11.38 -1.56
N THR A 51 -42.46 -10.51 -2.26
CA THR A 51 -42.84 -10.69 -3.68
C THR A 51 -41.80 -10.18 -4.68
N THR A 52 -40.84 -9.37 -4.23
CA THR A 52 -39.77 -8.82 -5.07
C THR A 52 -38.46 -9.57 -4.87
N PRO A 53 -37.78 -9.97 -5.98
CA PRO A 53 -36.46 -10.59 -5.89
C PRO A 53 -35.44 -9.62 -5.32
N ILE A 54 -34.48 -10.15 -4.55
CA ILE A 54 -33.37 -9.37 -4.00
C ILE A 54 -32.43 -9.00 -5.15
N PRO A 55 -32.05 -7.72 -5.31
CA PRO A 55 -31.10 -7.33 -6.34
C PRO A 55 -29.75 -8.02 -6.16
N ASN A 56 -29.13 -8.38 -7.28
CA ASN A 56 -27.75 -8.85 -7.27
C ASN A 56 -26.84 -7.74 -6.74
N GLN A 57 -25.95 -8.11 -5.84
CA GLN A 57 -24.84 -7.33 -5.34
C GLN A 57 -23.76 -7.23 -6.42
N PHE A 58 -23.21 -6.03 -6.57
CA PHE A 58 -22.06 -5.74 -7.41
C PHE A 58 -20.90 -5.34 -6.52
N LEU A 59 -19.72 -5.90 -6.78
CA LEU A 59 -18.49 -5.55 -6.08
C LEU A 59 -17.68 -4.54 -6.90
N CYS A 60 -17.12 -3.54 -6.22
CA CYS A 60 -16.26 -2.56 -6.87
C CYS A 60 -14.79 -2.95 -6.77
N HIS A 61 -14.33 -3.71 -7.78
CA HIS A 61 -12.95 -4.21 -7.84
C HIS A 61 -11.89 -3.13 -8.07
N HIS A 62 -12.29 -1.93 -8.47
CA HIS A 62 -11.41 -0.79 -8.73
C HIS A 62 -11.42 0.28 -7.62
N SER A 63 -11.80 -0.11 -6.40
CA SER A 63 -11.79 0.80 -5.24
C SER A 63 -10.40 1.36 -4.94
N ASN A 64 -9.33 0.61 -5.22
CA ASN A 64 -7.94 1.03 -5.07
C ASN A 64 -7.55 2.23 -5.96
N ILE A 65 -8.26 2.45 -7.07
CA ILE A 65 -8.09 3.62 -7.95
C ILE A 65 -9.26 4.61 -7.81
N SER A 66 -10.01 4.51 -6.71
CA SER A 66 -11.21 5.30 -6.43
C SER A 66 -12.21 5.29 -7.59
N ALA A 67 -12.47 4.11 -8.16
CA ALA A 67 -13.42 3.90 -9.26
C ALA A 67 -14.46 2.83 -8.89
N CYS A 68 -15.74 3.19 -8.99
CA CYS A 68 -16.87 2.32 -8.63
C CYS A 68 -18.14 2.89 -9.27
N LEU A 69 -18.43 2.48 -10.51
CA LEU A 69 -19.53 3.01 -11.34
C LEU A 69 -20.87 3.18 -10.58
N PRO A 70 -21.32 2.23 -9.72
CA PRO A 70 -22.58 2.38 -9.00
C PRO A 70 -22.68 3.57 -8.04
N ILE A 71 -21.56 4.19 -7.65
CA ILE A 71 -21.52 5.29 -6.66
C ILE A 71 -20.80 6.55 -7.16
N GLU A 72 -20.44 6.65 -8.44
CA GLU A 72 -19.66 7.79 -8.97
C GLU A 72 -20.43 9.13 -9.00
N GLU A 73 -21.76 9.09 -9.05
CA GLU A 73 -22.60 10.29 -9.20
C GLU A 73 -22.86 11.04 -7.89
N GLN A 74 -22.36 10.54 -6.76
CA GLN A 74 -22.65 11.11 -5.46
C GLN A 74 -21.62 12.21 -5.07
N LYS A 75 -22.08 13.32 -4.49
CA LYS A 75 -21.24 14.46 -4.04
C LYS A 75 -20.94 14.44 -2.53
N GLN A 76 -19.71 14.15 -2.12
CA GLN A 76 -19.11 14.44 -0.79
C GLN A 76 -17.58 14.62 -0.90
N TYR A 77 -16.88 15.19 0.10
CA TYR A 77 -15.78 16.15 -0.10
C TYR A 77 -14.34 15.73 0.28
N LEU A 78 -13.94 14.46 0.19
CA LEU A 78 -12.49 14.17 0.17
C LEU A 78 -12.05 14.15 -1.30
N MET A 79 -11.35 15.21 -1.72
CA MET A 79 -10.84 15.28 -3.09
C MET A 79 -9.90 14.12 -3.35
N ILE A 80 -10.14 13.39 -4.43
CA ILE A 80 -9.22 12.36 -4.90
C ILE A 80 -7.94 13.10 -5.35
N PRO A 81 -6.74 12.70 -4.89
CA PRO A 81 -5.50 13.27 -5.36
C PRO A 81 -5.32 13.17 -6.88
N ASP A 82 -4.67 14.16 -7.48
CA ASP A 82 -4.36 14.12 -8.92
C ASP A 82 -3.48 12.92 -9.28
N THR A 83 -2.62 12.46 -8.35
CA THR A 83 -1.82 11.24 -8.49
C THR A 83 -2.68 10.01 -8.72
N THR A 84 -3.82 9.89 -8.02
CA THR A 84 -4.78 8.80 -8.21
C THR A 84 -5.65 8.99 -9.45
N LYS A 85 -6.08 10.23 -9.73
CA LYS A 85 -6.89 10.54 -10.93
C LYS A 85 -6.15 10.24 -12.23
N ASN A 86 -4.84 10.43 -12.24
CA ASN A 86 -3.99 10.28 -13.41
C ASN A 86 -3.44 8.85 -13.59
N ILE A 87 -3.85 7.88 -12.77
CA ILE A 87 -3.44 6.47 -12.93
C ILE A 87 -3.84 5.98 -14.34
N PRO A 88 -2.88 5.48 -15.15
CA PRO A 88 -3.19 4.94 -16.46
C PRO A 88 -4.23 3.81 -16.39
N GLY A 89 -5.26 3.88 -17.24
CA GLY A 89 -6.35 2.90 -17.28
C GLY A 89 -7.49 3.17 -16.28
N ARG A 90 -7.40 4.21 -15.44
CA ARG A 90 -8.53 4.63 -14.59
C ARG A 90 -9.67 5.17 -15.45
N MET A 91 -10.78 4.44 -15.50
CA MET A 91 -12.01 4.82 -16.18
C MET A 91 -13.06 5.27 -15.14
N SER A 92 -12.95 6.49 -14.63
CA SER A 92 -13.87 7.03 -13.65
C SER A 92 -13.93 8.55 -13.69
N SER A 93 -15.14 9.11 -13.62
CA SER A 93 -15.36 10.56 -13.58
C SER A 93 -15.28 11.15 -12.17
N ALA A 94 -15.25 10.29 -11.14
CA ALA A 94 -15.28 10.65 -9.74
C ALA A 94 -14.14 11.62 -9.40
N GLN A 95 -14.50 12.75 -8.77
CA GLN A 95 -13.56 13.78 -8.30
C GLN A 95 -13.30 13.71 -6.80
N ASN A 96 -14.21 13.05 -6.07
CA ASN A 96 -14.17 12.94 -4.64
C ASN A 96 -14.50 11.52 -4.20
N GLN A 97 -14.16 11.19 -2.96
CA GLN A 97 -14.43 9.90 -2.35
C GLN A 97 -15.28 10.01 -1.08
N TYR A 98 -16.03 8.95 -0.82
CA TYR A 98 -16.86 8.78 0.37
C TYR A 98 -16.09 8.07 1.46
N LEU A 99 -16.08 8.65 2.65
CA LEU A 99 -15.55 8.02 3.83
C LEU A 99 -16.54 8.16 4.99
N PHE A 100 -16.98 7.03 5.52
CA PHE A 100 -17.81 6.98 6.72
C PHE A 100 -17.40 5.79 7.57
N PRO A 101 -17.39 5.93 8.90
CA PRO A 101 -17.09 4.82 9.79
C PRO A 101 -18.20 3.75 9.71
N THR A 102 -17.79 2.49 9.65
CA THR A 102 -18.67 1.33 9.69
C THR A 102 -18.30 0.45 10.88
N SER A 103 -19.28 -0.28 11.43
CA SER A 103 -19.06 -1.28 12.47
C SER A 103 -19.79 -2.55 12.07
N LEU A 104 -19.04 -3.64 11.96
CA LEU A 104 -19.52 -4.94 11.54
C LEU A 104 -19.20 -5.95 12.64
N PRO A 105 -20.22 -6.51 13.32
CA PRO A 105 -20.03 -7.66 14.19
C PRO A 105 -19.44 -8.87 13.45
N THR A 106 -18.82 -9.78 14.19
CA THR A 106 -18.22 -11.00 13.64
C THR A 106 -19.25 -11.83 12.87
N LEU A 107 -18.88 -12.27 11.65
CA LEU A 107 -19.73 -13.09 10.76
C LEU A 107 -21.13 -12.49 10.51
N SER A 108 -21.21 -11.17 10.33
CA SER A 108 -22.47 -10.45 10.11
C SER A 108 -22.44 -9.55 8.87
N TYR A 109 -23.58 -8.92 8.57
CA TYR A 109 -23.69 -7.88 7.56
C TYR A 109 -24.40 -6.65 8.13
N SER A 110 -24.05 -5.48 7.60
CA SER A 110 -24.73 -4.20 7.87
C SER A 110 -25.13 -3.59 6.52
N THR A 111 -26.31 -2.96 6.44
CA THR A 111 -26.79 -2.30 5.23
C THR A 111 -26.87 -0.81 5.46
N TYR A 112 -26.23 -0.04 4.58
CA TYR A 112 -26.22 1.42 4.59
C TYR A 112 -26.99 1.93 3.37
N TYR A 113 -27.81 2.95 3.57
CA TYR A 113 -28.61 3.56 2.52
C TYR A 113 -28.12 5.00 2.29
N PHE A 114 -27.83 5.33 1.04
CA PHE A 114 -27.45 6.67 0.61
C PHE A 114 -28.64 7.29 -0.11
N GLU A 115 -29.03 8.48 0.30
CA GLU A 115 -30.11 9.25 -0.31
C GLU A 115 -29.56 10.62 -0.70
N GLU A 116 -29.73 11.01 -1.96
CA GLU A 116 -29.39 12.36 -2.39
C GLU A 116 -30.44 13.33 -1.82
N LYS A 117 -30.03 14.18 -0.89
CA LYS A 117 -30.85 15.30 -0.43
C LYS A 117 -30.51 16.53 -1.25
N VAL A 118 -31.47 17.00 -2.06
CA VAL A 118 -31.42 18.32 -2.70
C VAL A 118 -31.67 19.37 -1.62
N ASP A 119 -30.65 19.69 -0.83
CA ASP A 119 -30.76 20.73 0.19
C ASP A 119 -30.47 22.11 -0.44
N THR A 120 -31.47 22.99 -0.39
CA THR A 120 -31.38 24.38 -0.89
C THR A 120 -30.65 25.30 0.08
N LYS A 121 -30.34 24.82 1.29
CA LYS A 121 -29.49 25.52 2.24
C LYS A 121 -28.05 25.03 2.06
N LYS A 122 -27.13 25.96 1.82
CA LYS A 122 -25.68 25.70 1.87
C LYS A 122 -25.36 25.04 3.21
N ILE A 123 -25.20 23.72 3.22
CA ILE A 123 -24.60 23.03 4.35
C ILE A 123 -23.19 23.63 4.45
N GLU A 124 -22.88 24.33 5.54
CA GLU A 124 -21.52 24.69 5.88
C GLU A 124 -20.76 23.39 6.12
N HIS A 125 -20.22 22.81 5.04
CA HIS A 125 -19.36 21.65 5.14
C HIS A 125 -18.17 22.04 6.00
N LYS A 126 -17.93 21.26 7.06
CA LYS A 126 -16.76 21.41 7.92
C LYS A 126 -15.53 21.59 7.04
N LYS A 127 -14.84 22.70 7.26
CA LYS A 127 -13.72 23.17 6.46
C LYS A 127 -12.65 22.07 6.41
N VAL A 128 -12.48 21.44 5.25
CA VAL A 128 -11.29 20.61 4.98
C VAL A 128 -10.11 21.56 5.06
N ILE A 129 -9.25 21.38 6.06
CA ILE A 129 -8.03 22.18 6.20
C ILE A 129 -6.96 21.47 5.40
N THR A 130 -6.62 22.05 4.24
CA THR A 130 -5.44 21.66 3.47
C THR A 130 -4.37 22.71 3.70
N THR A 131 -3.29 22.32 4.37
CA THR A 131 -2.10 23.16 4.50
C THR A 131 -1.01 22.65 3.56
N THR A 132 -0.39 23.58 2.85
CA THR A 132 0.79 23.34 2.01
C THR A 132 1.98 24.03 2.68
N ASN A 133 3.10 23.31 2.81
CA ASN A 133 4.38 23.83 3.30
C ASN A 133 4.48 24.24 4.79
N GLU A 134 3.48 23.94 5.63
CA GLU A 134 3.61 23.97 7.09
C GLU A 134 3.99 22.59 7.64
N ALA A 135 4.52 22.53 8.87
CA ALA A 135 4.84 21.27 9.53
C ALA A 135 3.59 20.38 9.61
N CYS A 136 3.58 19.30 8.84
CA CYS A 136 2.45 18.39 8.82
C CYS A 136 2.50 17.45 10.01
N ILE A 137 1.43 17.47 10.80
CA ILE A 137 1.28 16.62 11.99
C ILE A 137 -0.08 15.95 11.90
N LEU A 138 -0.09 14.62 11.88
CA LEU A 138 -1.30 13.80 12.01
C LEU A 138 -1.39 13.32 13.45
N GLN A 139 -2.56 13.39 14.06
CA GLN A 139 -2.72 12.92 15.44
C GLN A 139 -4.13 12.39 15.70
N ASN A 140 -4.25 11.18 16.24
CA ASN A 140 -5.49 10.61 16.75
C ASN A 140 -5.35 10.29 18.24
N GLU A 141 -6.24 9.45 18.78
CA GLU A 141 -6.26 9.06 20.19
C GLU A 141 -5.02 8.24 20.62
N PHE A 142 -4.35 7.55 19.69
CA PHE A 142 -3.29 6.57 19.97
C PHE A 142 -1.91 6.99 19.46
N LEU A 143 -1.85 7.69 18.32
CA LEU A 143 -0.64 7.99 17.59
C LEU A 143 -0.54 9.47 17.23
N ARG A 144 0.70 9.96 17.18
CA ARG A 144 1.08 11.24 16.60
C ARG A 144 2.20 11.01 15.59
N VAL A 145 2.00 11.48 14.36
CA VAL A 145 2.90 11.32 13.22
C VAL A 145 3.34 12.70 12.77
N GLU A 146 4.65 12.94 12.75
CA GLU A 146 5.21 14.25 12.42
C GLU A 146 6.08 14.17 11.16
N PHE A 147 5.86 15.12 10.25
CA PHE A 147 6.64 15.30 9.04
C PHE A 147 7.39 16.62 9.10
N ASN A 148 8.57 16.68 8.45
CA ASN A 148 9.26 17.95 8.25
C ASN A 148 8.70 18.71 7.04
N ASN A 149 9.10 19.97 6.87
CA ASN A 149 8.63 20.82 5.76
C ASN A 149 9.05 20.32 4.37
N GLN A 150 10.01 19.39 4.30
CA GLN A 150 10.48 18.76 3.06
C GLN A 150 9.74 17.44 2.77
N GLY A 151 8.73 17.09 3.57
CA GLY A 151 7.93 15.87 3.38
C GLY A 151 8.61 14.58 3.84
N TYR A 152 9.60 14.65 4.74
CA TYR A 152 10.16 13.45 5.37
C TYR A 152 9.38 13.12 6.63
N LEU A 153 9.01 11.85 6.79
CA LEU A 153 8.58 11.32 8.09
C LEU A 153 9.71 11.55 9.10
N LYS A 154 9.38 12.17 10.23
CA LYS A 154 10.33 12.55 11.28
C LYS A 154 10.12 11.72 12.53
N HIS A 155 8.89 11.67 13.04
CA HIS A 155 8.56 10.96 14.28
C HIS A 155 7.24 10.20 14.15
N ILE A 156 7.22 9.00 14.72
CA ILE A 156 5.99 8.32 15.11
C ILE A 156 6.02 8.19 16.64
N ILE A 157 4.98 8.68 17.29
CA ILE A 157 4.84 8.72 18.74
C ILE A 157 3.58 7.94 19.11
N ASN A 158 3.75 6.90 19.93
CA ASN A 158 2.66 6.21 20.58
C ASN A 158 2.30 6.97 21.86
N LEU A 159 1.08 7.52 21.91
CA LEU A 159 0.62 8.40 22.98
C LEU A 159 0.28 7.63 24.26
N GLU A 160 -0.14 6.37 24.17
CA GLU A 160 -0.46 5.54 25.34
C GLU A 160 0.78 5.11 26.10
N LYS A 161 1.82 4.67 25.37
CA LYS A 161 3.08 4.17 25.94
C LYS A 161 4.14 5.26 26.09
N ASN A 162 3.87 6.46 25.58
CA ASN A 162 4.84 7.55 25.47
C ASN A 162 6.16 7.10 24.79
N LEU A 163 6.05 6.23 23.79
CA LEU A 163 7.18 5.71 23.01
C LEU A 163 7.33 6.49 21.71
N ARG A 164 8.56 6.83 21.35
CA ARG A 164 8.88 7.56 20.13
C ARG A 164 9.91 6.81 19.29
N VAL A 165 9.61 6.68 18.00
CA VAL A 165 10.57 6.28 16.96
C VAL A 165 10.91 7.50 16.13
N SER A 166 12.20 7.78 15.97
CA SER A 166 12.69 8.88 15.14
C SER A 166 13.22 8.33 13.83
N PHE A 167 12.86 8.99 12.73
CA PHE A 167 13.25 8.62 11.39
C PHE A 167 14.31 9.60 10.90
N THR A 168 15.47 9.07 10.51
CA THR A 168 16.53 9.85 9.86
C THR A 168 16.28 9.98 8.37
N GLU A 169 15.65 8.96 7.77
CA GLU A 169 15.34 8.89 6.36
C GLU A 169 14.10 8.02 6.15
N GLN A 170 13.15 8.52 5.36
CA GLN A 170 12.02 7.74 4.88
C GLN A 170 11.66 8.20 3.47
N GLY A 171 11.40 7.24 2.58
CA GLY A 171 10.92 7.53 1.23
C GLY A 171 11.18 6.42 0.22
N LEU A 172 10.95 6.75 -1.05
CA LEU A 172 11.18 5.87 -2.20
C LEU A 172 12.60 6.01 -2.75
N TYR A 173 13.27 4.86 -2.93
CA TYR A 173 14.61 4.72 -3.50
C TYR A 173 14.56 3.69 -4.61
N TRP A 174 15.65 3.54 -5.35
CA TRP A 174 15.77 2.50 -6.35
C TRP A 174 17.20 1.99 -6.47
N TYR A 175 17.31 0.70 -6.81
CA TYR A 175 18.56 0.12 -7.26
C TYR A 175 18.59 0.10 -8.79
N ALA A 176 19.72 0.50 -9.36
CA ALA A 176 19.97 0.30 -10.79
C ALA A 176 20.22 -1.18 -11.05
N SER A 177 19.47 -1.78 -11.98
CA SER A 177 19.62 -3.19 -12.32
C SER A 177 20.92 -3.45 -13.10
N TYR A 178 21.63 -4.53 -12.78
CA TYR A 178 22.77 -4.98 -13.58
C TYR A 178 22.29 -5.48 -14.95
N SER A 179 22.75 -4.82 -16.02
CA SER A 179 22.22 -4.98 -17.39
C SER A 179 22.55 -6.33 -18.03
N HIS A 180 21.61 -6.80 -18.87
CA HIS A 180 21.78 -8.00 -19.69
C HIS A 180 22.89 -7.88 -20.74
N ALA A 181 23.15 -6.67 -21.24
CA ALA A 181 24.22 -6.41 -22.22
C ALA A 181 25.62 -6.74 -21.67
N ASN A 182 25.79 -6.68 -20.35
CA ASN A 182 27.06 -6.94 -19.67
C ASN A 182 27.07 -8.28 -18.92
N SER A 183 26.05 -9.12 -19.14
CA SER A 183 25.91 -10.38 -18.41
C SER A 183 26.84 -11.47 -18.95
N THR A 184 27.35 -12.32 -18.05
CA THR A 184 28.11 -13.52 -18.39
C THR A 184 27.51 -14.72 -17.64
N PRO A 185 27.84 -15.97 -17.99
CA PRO A 185 27.38 -17.15 -17.25
C PRO A 185 27.73 -17.10 -15.75
N PHE A 186 28.81 -16.40 -15.38
CA PHE A 186 29.28 -16.23 -14.00
C PHE A 186 28.83 -14.90 -13.37
N SER A 187 28.15 -14.05 -14.15
CA SER A 187 27.73 -12.72 -13.77
C SER A 187 26.36 -12.43 -14.42
N PRO A 188 25.29 -13.08 -13.95
CA PRO A 188 23.96 -12.92 -14.55
C PRO A 188 23.42 -11.50 -14.34
N ALA A 189 22.58 -11.06 -15.26
CA ALA A 189 21.82 -9.82 -15.14
C ALA A 189 20.78 -9.88 -14.01
N SER A 190 20.34 -8.72 -13.55
CA SER A 190 19.09 -8.65 -12.78
C SER A 190 17.90 -9.02 -13.67
N GLY A 191 16.85 -9.60 -13.11
CA GLY A 191 15.66 -10.02 -13.86
C GLY A 191 14.59 -10.64 -12.95
N ALA A 192 13.63 -11.35 -13.54
CA ALA A 192 12.46 -11.87 -12.81
C ALA A 192 12.81 -12.78 -11.61
N TYR A 193 13.96 -13.46 -11.65
CA TYR A 193 14.42 -14.35 -10.57
C TYR A 193 15.53 -13.76 -9.72
N ILE A 194 16.44 -13.02 -10.34
CA ILE A 194 17.71 -12.60 -9.74
C ILE A 194 17.61 -11.10 -9.50
N PHE A 195 17.64 -10.70 -8.23
CA PHE A 195 17.91 -9.32 -7.87
C PHE A 195 19.43 -9.11 -7.89
N ARG A 196 19.92 -8.28 -8.81
CA ARG A 196 21.33 -7.90 -8.84
C ARG A 196 21.51 -6.40 -9.07
N PRO A 197 21.74 -5.62 -8.00
CA PRO A 197 21.98 -4.20 -8.15
C PRO A 197 23.36 -3.96 -8.78
N LEU A 198 23.46 -2.94 -9.64
CA LEU A 198 24.69 -2.49 -10.29
C LEU A 198 25.68 -1.91 -9.26
N PHE A 199 25.15 -1.24 -8.23
CA PHE A 199 25.91 -0.66 -7.12
C PHE A 199 25.21 -0.97 -5.79
N PRO A 200 25.94 -1.08 -4.67
CA PRO A 200 25.34 -1.40 -3.38
C PRO A 200 24.46 -0.28 -2.80
N GLU A 201 24.59 0.94 -3.31
CA GLU A 201 23.85 2.10 -2.84
C GLU A 201 22.56 2.31 -3.64
N ALA A 202 21.44 2.49 -2.94
CA ALA A 202 20.17 2.84 -3.56
C ALA A 202 20.08 4.36 -3.72
N LEU A 203 19.62 4.80 -4.88
CA LEU A 203 19.46 6.22 -5.20
C LEU A 203 18.05 6.69 -4.84
N PRO A 204 17.87 7.92 -4.33
CA PRO A 204 16.53 8.44 -4.09
C PRO A 204 15.76 8.57 -5.41
N VAL A 205 14.47 8.22 -5.42
CA VAL A 205 13.60 8.40 -6.59
C VAL A 205 13.43 9.88 -6.94
N SER A 206 13.41 10.75 -5.92
CA SER A 206 13.40 12.20 -6.10
C SER A 206 13.99 12.92 -4.88
N VAL A 207 14.70 14.01 -5.17
CA VAL A 207 15.23 14.96 -4.18
C VAL A 207 14.17 16.00 -3.82
N ALA A 208 13.33 16.40 -4.78
CA ALA A 208 12.24 17.33 -4.58
C ALA A 208 10.99 16.58 -4.13
N ARG A 209 10.31 17.09 -3.10
CA ARG A 209 9.10 16.47 -2.56
C ARG A 209 8.10 17.56 -2.20
N ARG A 210 6.82 17.31 -2.48
CA ARG A 210 5.72 18.15 -2.03
C ARG A 210 4.86 17.35 -1.07
N ILE A 211 4.51 17.95 0.06
CA ILE A 211 3.60 17.37 1.04
C ILE A 211 2.30 18.16 1.09
N ASN A 212 1.18 17.47 0.94
CA ASN A 212 -0.17 18.01 1.09
C ASN A 212 -0.84 17.29 2.25
N CYS A 213 -1.28 18.04 3.26
CA CYS A 213 -1.92 17.44 4.43
C CYS A 213 -3.39 17.81 4.50
N THR A 214 -4.20 16.80 4.74
CA THR A 214 -5.65 16.90 4.76
C THR A 214 -6.16 16.38 6.09
N LYS A 215 -6.98 17.18 6.78
CA LYS A 215 -7.61 16.76 8.04
C LYS A 215 -9.12 16.75 7.92
N THR A 216 -9.71 15.61 8.27
CA THR A 216 -11.16 15.42 8.37
C THR A 216 -11.52 14.88 9.76
N ASP A 217 -12.81 14.73 10.05
CA ASP A 217 -13.28 14.12 11.32
C ASP A 217 -12.94 12.62 11.43
N THR A 218 -12.75 11.91 10.31
CA THR A 218 -12.60 10.45 10.26
C THR A 218 -11.17 10.01 9.97
N VAL A 219 -10.45 10.76 9.12
CA VAL A 219 -9.07 10.47 8.71
C VAL A 219 -8.27 11.77 8.61
N GLN A 220 -7.00 11.69 8.97
CA GLN A 220 -6.00 12.70 8.64
C GLN A 220 -4.98 12.05 7.70
N SER A 221 -4.70 12.68 6.56
CA SER A 221 -3.74 12.16 5.59
C SER A 221 -2.61 13.13 5.29
N ALA A 222 -1.45 12.56 4.96
CA ALA A 222 -0.29 13.28 4.44
C ALA A 222 0.13 12.64 3.12
N LEU A 223 -0.18 13.31 2.00
CA LEU A 223 0.21 12.91 0.66
C LEU A 223 1.57 13.53 0.32
N ILE A 224 2.56 12.67 0.07
CA ILE A 224 3.90 13.03 -0.36
C ILE A 224 4.03 12.68 -1.84
N ILE A 225 4.30 13.69 -2.66
CA ILE A 225 4.54 13.55 -4.09
C ILE A 225 6.05 13.67 -4.31
N PHE A 226 6.69 12.60 -4.77
CA PHE A 226 8.11 12.56 -5.06
C PHE A 226 8.39 13.08 -6.47
N ASN A 227 7.62 12.63 -7.45
CA ASN A 227 7.65 13.10 -8.85
C ASN A 227 6.34 12.70 -9.56
N GLU A 228 6.28 12.91 -10.88
CA GLU A 228 5.08 12.66 -11.70
C GLU A 228 4.59 11.19 -11.72
N TRP A 229 5.43 10.23 -11.34
CA TRP A 229 5.10 8.79 -11.39
C TRP A 229 5.21 8.09 -10.03
N THR A 230 5.50 8.84 -8.95
CA THR A 230 5.59 8.28 -7.60
C THR A 230 5.01 9.17 -6.51
N SER A 231 4.18 8.58 -5.66
CA SER A 231 3.63 9.22 -4.47
C SER A 231 3.40 8.22 -3.35
N GLN A 232 3.30 8.72 -2.12
CA GLN A 232 2.98 7.95 -0.93
C GLN A 232 2.02 8.75 -0.05
N GLU A 233 0.95 8.11 0.43
CA GLU A 233 -0.03 8.73 1.31
C GLU A 233 -0.04 8.01 2.66
N PHE A 234 0.12 8.77 3.74
CA PHE A 234 0.00 8.27 5.10
C PHE A 234 -1.38 8.60 5.63
N ASN A 235 -2.20 7.59 5.90
CA ASN A 235 -3.54 7.70 6.41
C ASN A 235 -3.58 7.33 7.91
N LEU A 236 -3.96 8.29 8.74
CA LEU A 236 -4.22 8.07 10.17
C LEU A 236 -5.72 8.19 10.43
N TYR A 237 -6.37 7.04 10.52
CA TYR A 237 -7.80 6.96 10.85
C TYR A 237 -8.05 7.24 12.33
N ARG A 238 -9.25 7.72 12.63
CA ARG A 238 -9.72 7.85 14.01
C ARG A 238 -9.85 6.47 14.66
N ASN A 239 -9.57 6.36 15.95
CA ASN A 239 -9.69 5.13 16.74
C ASN A 239 -8.79 3.96 16.25
N THR A 240 -7.69 4.21 15.55
CA THR A 240 -6.73 3.16 15.15
C THR A 240 -5.35 3.38 15.78
N SER A 241 -4.67 2.30 16.17
CA SER A 241 -3.30 2.34 16.67
C SER A 241 -2.26 2.03 15.59
N ALA A 242 -2.63 2.18 14.32
CA ALA A 242 -1.80 1.90 13.16
C ALA A 242 -2.00 3.00 12.11
N ILE A 243 -0.95 3.19 11.30
CA ILE A 243 -0.95 4.11 10.16
C ILE A 243 -1.03 3.25 8.91
N GLU A 244 -1.97 3.56 8.03
CA GLU A 244 -2.01 2.97 6.71
C GLU A 244 -1.14 3.79 5.78
N ILE A 245 -0.33 3.12 4.97
CA ILE A 245 0.58 3.77 4.03
C ILE A 245 0.31 3.21 2.65
N GLU A 246 -0.25 4.03 1.78
CA GLU A 246 -0.51 3.70 0.38
C GLU A 246 0.60 4.29 -0.49
N TRP A 247 0.99 3.60 -1.56
CA TRP A 247 1.96 4.11 -2.51
C TRP A 247 1.49 3.89 -3.95
N ILE A 248 1.81 4.85 -4.80
CA ILE A 248 1.63 4.75 -6.25
C ILE A 248 3.03 4.80 -6.87
N VAL A 249 3.36 3.80 -7.68
CA VAL A 249 4.62 3.72 -8.42
C VAL A 249 4.30 3.32 -9.85
N GLY A 250 4.58 4.22 -10.79
CA GLY A 250 4.59 3.92 -12.21
C GLY A 250 3.95 5.01 -13.08
N PRO A 251 4.19 4.96 -14.41
CA PRO A 251 5.08 4.02 -15.10
C PRO A 251 6.55 4.24 -14.72
N ILE A 252 7.30 3.15 -14.49
CA ILE A 252 8.73 3.24 -14.15
C ILE A 252 9.48 3.65 -15.42
N PRO A 253 10.18 4.81 -15.44
CA PRO A 253 10.84 5.29 -16.64
C PRO A 253 12.05 4.42 -16.98
N ILE A 254 12.12 3.98 -18.24
CA ILE A 254 13.21 3.11 -18.75
C ILE A 254 13.81 3.62 -20.06
N ASP A 255 13.46 4.83 -20.50
CA ASP A 255 13.95 5.45 -21.74
C ASP A 255 15.47 5.68 -21.73
N ASP A 256 16.06 5.73 -20.53
CA ASP A 256 17.50 5.79 -20.29
C ASP A 256 18.20 4.43 -20.43
N ASN A 257 17.46 3.36 -20.73
CA ASN A 257 17.92 1.97 -20.77
C ASN A 257 18.46 1.45 -19.42
N ILE A 258 18.07 2.05 -18.30
CA ILE A 258 18.45 1.62 -16.95
C ILE A 258 17.23 1.01 -16.26
N GLY A 259 17.30 -0.30 -15.99
CA GLY A 259 16.32 -0.98 -15.13
C GLY A 259 16.35 -0.43 -13.70
N LYS A 260 15.16 -0.22 -13.11
CA LYS A 260 15.01 0.40 -11.79
C LYS A 260 14.17 -0.49 -10.89
N GLU A 261 14.72 -0.83 -9.74
CA GLU A 261 14.06 -1.67 -8.73
C GLU A 261 13.71 -0.80 -7.53
N ILE A 262 12.45 -0.38 -7.47
CA ILE A 262 11.97 0.62 -6.50
C ILE A 262 11.78 -0.02 -5.12
N ILE A 263 12.24 0.67 -4.08
CA ILE A 263 12.11 0.25 -2.68
C ILE A 263 11.53 1.39 -1.85
N ILE A 264 10.81 1.05 -0.78
CA ILE A 264 10.51 1.98 0.31
C ILE A 264 11.53 1.72 1.42
N ARG A 265 12.21 2.77 1.87
CA ARG A 265 13.19 2.68 2.97
C ARG A 265 12.67 3.39 4.20
N TYR A 266 12.80 2.74 5.35
CA TYR A 266 12.56 3.31 6.68
C TYR A 266 13.86 3.22 7.48
N ASN A 267 14.53 4.35 7.67
CA ASN A 267 15.73 4.45 8.50
C ASN A 267 15.37 5.09 9.84
N THR A 268 15.67 4.41 10.93
CA THR A 268 15.22 4.79 12.27
C THR A 268 16.34 4.78 13.29
N ASP A 269 16.08 5.38 14.45
CA ASP A 269 16.94 5.33 15.62
C ASP A 269 16.81 4.03 16.44
N ILE A 270 16.11 3.00 15.96
CA ILE A 270 16.04 1.68 16.59
C ILE A 270 17.36 0.94 16.36
N ASN A 271 18.06 0.62 17.45
CA ASN A 271 19.27 -0.21 17.38
C ASN A 271 18.90 -1.70 17.38
N SER A 272 18.72 -2.27 16.20
CA SER A 272 18.34 -3.68 16.06
C SER A 272 19.52 -4.67 16.08
N GLU A 273 20.76 -4.21 16.25
CA GLU A 273 21.96 -5.06 16.24
C GLU A 273 22.07 -5.95 15.00
N LYS A 274 21.69 -5.42 13.82
CA LYS A 274 21.60 -6.14 12.53
C LYS A 274 20.49 -7.18 12.44
N LYS A 275 19.66 -7.34 13.48
CA LYS A 275 18.55 -8.29 13.51
C LYS A 275 17.29 -7.68 12.93
N TYR A 276 16.52 -8.50 12.24
CA TYR A 276 15.18 -8.20 11.76
C TYR A 276 14.40 -9.50 11.64
N TYR A 277 13.07 -9.40 11.53
CA TYR A 277 12.19 -10.57 11.58
C TYR A 277 11.22 -10.51 10.42
N THR A 278 11.10 -11.61 9.68
CA THR A 278 10.14 -11.74 8.58
C THR A 278 9.24 -12.93 8.83
N ASP A 279 8.03 -12.89 8.30
CA ASP A 279 7.15 -14.05 8.30
C ASP A 279 7.60 -15.12 7.28
N GLY A 280 7.20 -16.37 7.54
CA GLY A 280 7.30 -17.50 6.64
C GLY A 280 5.89 -17.96 6.27
N ASN A 281 5.40 -17.49 5.11
CA ASN A 281 4.05 -17.74 4.63
C ASN A 281 2.98 -17.36 5.67
N GLU A 282 3.12 -16.18 6.29
CA GLU A 282 2.23 -15.61 7.33
C GLU A 282 2.16 -16.38 8.66
N CYS A 283 2.76 -17.57 8.72
CA CYS A 283 2.74 -18.46 9.87
C CYS A 283 3.90 -18.18 10.82
N GLN A 284 5.05 -18.83 10.59
CA GLN A 284 6.20 -18.75 11.48
C GLN A 284 6.90 -17.40 11.32
N VAL A 285 7.51 -16.93 12.41
CA VAL A 285 8.41 -15.78 12.40
C VAL A 285 9.85 -16.28 12.38
N LEU A 286 10.66 -15.75 11.49
CA LEU A 286 12.07 -16.10 11.34
C LEU A 286 12.95 -14.91 11.67
N GLU A 287 13.88 -15.08 12.62
CA GLU A 287 14.94 -14.10 12.88
C GLU A 287 15.96 -14.14 11.74
N ARG A 288 16.30 -12.96 11.23
CA ARG A 288 17.32 -12.73 10.20
C ARG A 288 18.41 -11.85 10.79
N ILE A 289 19.66 -12.18 10.45
CA ILE A 289 20.83 -11.40 10.85
C ILE A 289 21.54 -11.00 9.55
N ARG A 290 21.72 -9.70 9.34
CA ARG A 290 22.39 -9.18 8.13
C ARG A 290 23.81 -9.75 8.03
N ASP A 291 24.16 -10.25 6.84
CA ASP A 291 25.46 -10.85 6.50
C ASP A 291 25.81 -12.11 7.33
N TYR A 292 24.79 -12.90 7.71
CA TYR A 292 25.00 -14.10 8.52
C TYR A 292 24.18 -15.30 8.02
N ARG A 293 24.74 -16.49 8.20
CA ARG A 293 24.10 -17.78 7.93
C ARG A 293 24.38 -18.75 9.08
N PRO A 294 23.36 -19.46 9.61
CA PRO A 294 23.55 -20.33 10.77
C PRO A 294 24.28 -21.64 10.44
N THR A 295 24.26 -22.08 9.19
CA THR A 295 24.72 -23.43 8.79
C THR A 295 26.04 -23.44 8.03
N TRP A 296 26.61 -22.28 7.65
CA TRP A 296 27.93 -22.19 7.02
C TRP A 296 28.58 -20.82 7.25
N HIS A 297 29.90 -20.74 7.03
CA HIS A 297 30.62 -19.47 7.06
C HIS A 297 30.29 -18.64 5.81
N TYR A 298 29.54 -17.55 6.00
CA TYR A 298 29.12 -16.67 4.92
C TYR A 298 30.21 -15.63 4.58
N ILE A 299 30.55 -15.52 3.30
CA ILE A 299 31.41 -14.48 2.75
C ILE A 299 30.49 -13.52 1.97
N PRO A 300 30.41 -12.23 2.33
CA PRO A 300 29.48 -11.28 1.72
C PRO A 300 29.98 -10.82 0.34
N ASP A 301 29.79 -11.67 -0.66
CA ASP A 301 30.06 -11.41 -2.08
C ASP A 301 28.97 -10.53 -2.75
N ASP A 302 27.72 -10.67 -2.29
CA ASP A 302 26.60 -9.80 -2.65
C ASP A 302 25.88 -9.30 -1.38
N PRO A 303 26.38 -8.22 -0.74
CA PRO A 303 25.89 -7.77 0.56
C PRO A 303 24.49 -7.15 0.53
N ILE A 304 23.92 -6.89 -0.66
CA ILE A 304 22.57 -6.35 -0.78
C ILE A 304 21.59 -7.48 -1.02
N SER A 305 21.69 -8.17 -2.16
CA SER A 305 20.68 -9.13 -2.58
C SER A 305 20.59 -10.33 -1.65
N SER A 306 21.72 -10.76 -1.06
CA SER A 306 21.74 -11.88 -0.11
C SER A 306 20.98 -11.62 1.19
N ASN A 307 20.65 -10.37 1.50
CA ASN A 307 19.93 -9.99 2.71
C ASN A 307 18.43 -9.70 2.46
N TYR A 308 17.96 -9.83 1.22
CA TYR A 308 16.54 -9.79 0.90
C TYR A 308 15.88 -11.14 1.24
N TYR A 309 14.71 -11.06 1.88
CA TYR A 309 13.87 -12.20 2.24
C TYR A 309 12.43 -11.93 1.83
N PRO A 310 11.65 -12.96 1.49
CA PRO A 310 10.23 -12.80 1.24
C PRO A 310 9.50 -12.30 2.50
N ILE A 311 8.56 -11.38 2.28
CA ILE A 311 7.67 -10.81 3.28
C ILE A 311 6.27 -10.96 2.70
N ASN A 312 5.44 -11.82 3.27
CA ASN A 312 4.06 -12.00 2.79
C ASN A 312 3.08 -11.17 3.60
N SER A 313 3.35 -10.94 4.89
CA SER A 313 2.46 -10.20 5.77
C SER A 313 3.15 -9.16 6.64
N ARG A 314 4.36 -9.41 7.14
CA ARG A 314 4.98 -8.51 8.12
C ARG A 314 6.49 -8.62 8.20
N ILE A 315 7.13 -7.47 8.43
CA ILE A 315 8.54 -7.36 8.81
C ILE A 315 8.68 -6.42 10.00
N TRP A 316 9.66 -6.65 10.87
CA TRP A 316 9.97 -5.67 11.91
C TRP A 316 11.43 -5.67 12.35
N ILE A 317 11.79 -4.55 12.97
CA ILE A 317 12.99 -4.36 13.76
C ILE A 317 12.59 -3.96 15.18
N ARG A 318 13.44 -4.29 16.15
CA ARG A 318 13.24 -3.91 17.56
C ARG A 318 14.56 -3.68 18.27
N ASP A 319 14.52 -2.84 19.29
CA ASP A 319 15.55 -2.73 20.32
C ASP A 319 14.99 -3.20 21.68
N GLN A 320 15.57 -2.78 22.80
CA GLN A 320 15.10 -3.18 24.14
C GLN A 320 13.70 -2.64 24.48
N ASP A 321 13.36 -1.45 23.98
CA ASP A 321 12.17 -0.70 24.42
C ASP A 321 11.13 -0.52 23.31
N ARG A 322 11.54 -0.61 22.04
CA ARG A 322 10.75 -0.20 20.88
C ARG A 322 10.76 -1.26 19.79
N GLN A 323 9.65 -1.36 19.08
CA GLN A 323 9.50 -2.18 17.88
C GLN A 323 8.80 -1.35 16.80
N LEU A 324 9.33 -1.40 15.58
CA LEU A 324 8.67 -0.88 14.38
C LEU A 324 8.30 -2.06 13.49
N THR A 325 7.01 -2.28 13.32
CA THR A 325 6.45 -3.30 12.43
C THR A 325 5.84 -2.64 11.21
N ILE A 326 6.14 -3.21 10.04
CA ILE A 326 5.57 -2.86 8.74
C ILE A 326 4.77 -4.06 8.26
#